data_AF-A0A821EEZ9-F1
#
_entry.id   AF-A0A821EEZ9-F1
#
_cell.length_a   1.000
_cell.length_b   1.000
_cell.length_c   1.000
_cell.angle_alpha   90.00
_cell.angle_beta   90.00
_cell.angle_gamma   90.00
#
_symmetry.space_group_name_H-M   'P 1'
#
loop_
_entity.id
_entity.type
_entity.pdbx_description
1 polymer ?
#
loop_
_entity_poly.entity_id
_entity_poly.type
_entity_poly.pdbx_seq_one_letter_code
_entity_poly.pdbx_strand_id
1 'polypeptide(L)'
;MKTKQELTREGRGAMDYRIAEVDGVELCATRWYDNNVVNCLSTLHGCDNTDLAKRWSSKEKTHVHISRPFVIKDYNENMGGVDLLDMLISLYRINIRSVKYYMKIIFHLIDLSLVNAWLLYRRHCSQNQIHKKDVLSLLTFRIDVAKSLLQSSPPPPPVQRGRPSLQNISDRNNTTIDARAAPVPVPPTSTRIDKDHEAREIDPYLLNYSLSNLSADKSLLGEVGQIFRVCSMKTNLNNNDLNQDKETREQEIAWETTKAFAIGHHVNELNQK
;
A
#
# COMPACT_ATOMS: atom_id res chain seq x y z
N MET A 1 -3.70 -32.28 21.48
CA MET A 1 -4.69 -31.27 21.87
C MET A 1 -6.06 -31.91 21.91
N LYS A 2 -6.96 -31.40 22.76
CA LYS A 2 -8.36 -31.82 22.85
C LYS A 2 -9.04 -31.77 21.50
N THR A 3 -9.95 -32.72 21.29
CA THR A 3 -10.77 -32.76 20.09
C THR A 3 -11.86 -31.68 20.15
N LYS A 4 -12.43 -31.32 19.00
CA LYS A 4 -13.58 -30.39 18.95
C LYS A 4 -14.75 -30.90 19.80
N GLN A 5 -14.99 -32.21 19.80
CA GLN A 5 -16.09 -32.82 20.55
C GLN A 5 -15.90 -32.70 22.06
N GLU A 6 -14.67 -32.90 22.55
CA GLU A 6 -14.32 -32.70 23.97
C GLU A 6 -14.55 -31.26 24.41
N LEU A 7 -14.04 -30.29 23.65
CA LEU A 7 -14.21 -28.87 23.97
C LEU A 7 -15.68 -28.42 23.92
N THR A 8 -16.46 -28.96 22.99
CA THR A 8 -17.91 -28.70 22.93
C THR A 8 -18.66 -29.27 24.14
N ARG A 9 -18.21 -30.41 24.69
CA ARG A 9 -18.78 -31.00 25.93
C ARG A 9 -18.42 -30.18 27.17
N GLU A 10 -17.20 -29.67 27.25
CA GLU A 10 -16.75 -28.81 28.35
C GLU A 10 -17.45 -27.44 28.37
N GLY A 11 -17.99 -27.02 27.22
CA GLY A 11 -18.81 -25.83 27.10
C GLY A 11 -18.01 -24.59 26.67
N ARG A 12 -18.74 -23.50 26.47
CA ARG A 12 -18.20 -22.25 25.92
C ARG A 12 -17.16 -21.65 26.88
N GLY A 13 -15.97 -21.33 26.36
CA GLY A 13 -14.81 -20.90 27.15
C GLY A 13 -13.81 -22.02 27.44
N ALA A 14 -14.12 -23.28 27.10
CA ALA A 14 -13.19 -24.39 27.22
C ALA A 14 -11.92 -24.14 26.39
N MET A 15 -10.77 -24.53 26.95
CA MET A 15 -9.48 -24.40 26.28
C MET A 15 -8.58 -25.61 26.53
N ASP A 16 -7.64 -25.83 25.62
CA ASP A 16 -6.51 -26.74 25.77
C ASP A 16 -5.29 -26.14 25.08
N TYR A 17 -4.11 -26.48 25.54
CA TYR A 17 -2.87 -25.93 25.00
C TYR A 17 -1.74 -26.95 25.00
N ARG A 18 -0.75 -26.71 24.14
CA ARG A 18 0.51 -27.43 24.12
C ARG A 18 1.64 -26.45 23.94
N ILE A 19 2.70 -26.66 24.70
CA ILE A 19 3.93 -25.89 24.61
C ILE A 19 4.98 -26.78 23.95
N ALA A 20 5.71 -26.24 22.99
CA ALA A 20 6.83 -26.90 22.33
C ALA A 20 7.99 -25.90 22.22
N GLU A 21 9.21 -26.38 22.38
CA GLU A 21 10.41 -25.60 22.13
C GLU A 21 10.97 -25.97 20.75
N VAL A 22 11.20 -24.97 19.90
CA VAL A 22 11.79 -25.13 18.57
C VAL A 22 12.90 -24.09 18.42
N ASP A 23 14.12 -24.54 18.17
CA ASP A 23 15.30 -23.68 17.99
C ASP A 23 15.53 -22.68 19.14
N GLY A 24 15.26 -23.09 20.38
CA GLY A 24 15.39 -22.24 21.57
C GLY A 24 14.27 -21.22 21.76
N VAL A 25 13.19 -21.31 20.96
CA VAL A 25 11.99 -20.48 21.08
C VAL A 25 10.82 -21.30 21.60
N GLU A 26 10.20 -20.82 22.68
CA GLU A 26 8.97 -21.42 23.21
C GLU A 26 7.77 -21.05 22.34
N LEU A 27 7.03 -22.06 21.89
CA LEU A 27 5.81 -21.94 21.11
C LEU A 27 4.63 -22.50 21.90
N CYS A 28 3.63 -21.65 22.14
CA CYS A 28 2.38 -22.05 22.77
C CYS A 28 1.28 -22.16 21.71
N ALA A 29 0.79 -23.38 21.48
CA ALA A 29 -0.35 -23.66 20.64
C ALA A 29 -1.61 -23.78 21.50
N THR A 30 -2.52 -22.82 21.36
CA THR A 30 -3.74 -22.70 22.15
C THR A 30 -4.96 -23.01 21.31
N ARG A 31 -5.85 -23.85 21.84
CA ARG A 31 -7.13 -24.19 21.25
C ARG A 31 -8.25 -23.75 22.17
N TRP A 32 -9.12 -22.87 21.70
CA TRP A 32 -10.20 -22.26 22.48
C TRP A 32 -11.56 -22.45 21.82
N TYR A 33 -12.59 -22.67 22.61
CA TYR A 33 -13.95 -22.87 22.13
C TYR A 33 -14.87 -21.71 22.51
N ASP A 34 -15.35 -20.98 21.50
CA ASP A 34 -16.39 -19.96 21.64
C ASP A 34 -17.69 -20.44 20.97
N ASN A 35 -18.12 -19.79 19.88
CA ASN A 35 -19.16 -20.34 19.00
C ASN A 35 -18.62 -21.50 18.14
N ASN A 36 -17.32 -21.48 17.86
CA ASN A 36 -16.59 -22.52 17.16
C ASN A 36 -15.18 -22.61 17.75
N VAL A 37 -14.44 -23.66 17.38
CA VAL A 37 -13.06 -23.84 17.84
C VAL A 37 -12.14 -22.89 17.08
N VAL A 38 -11.34 -22.13 17.82
CA VAL A 38 -10.27 -21.27 17.33
C VAL A 38 -8.94 -21.87 17.77
N ASN A 39 -8.01 -22.00 16.82
CA ASN A 39 -6.64 -22.40 17.11
C ASN A 39 -5.74 -21.18 16.93
N CYS A 40 -4.85 -20.94 17.88
CA CYS A 40 -3.85 -19.89 17.82
C CYS A 40 -2.48 -20.47 18.16
N LEU A 41 -1.45 -19.87 17.58
CA LEU A 41 -0.06 -20.15 17.90
C LEU A 41 0.58 -18.83 18.33
N SER A 42 1.31 -18.84 19.45
CA SER A 42 1.97 -17.65 19.98
C SER A 42 3.36 -17.98 20.50
N THR A 43 4.29 -17.07 20.26
CA THR A 43 5.63 -17.02 20.86
C THR A 43 5.70 -16.10 22.09
N LEU A 44 4.66 -15.29 22.32
CA LEU A 44 4.65 -14.21 23.32
C LEU A 44 3.88 -14.59 24.58
N HIS A 45 2.74 -15.28 24.42
CA HIS A 45 1.86 -15.60 25.53
C HIS A 45 1.90 -17.07 25.86
N GLY A 46 2.34 -17.37 27.09
CA GLY A 46 2.10 -18.64 27.76
C GLY A 46 0.61 -18.83 28.12
N CYS A 47 0.25 -20.02 28.57
CA CYS A 47 -1.16 -20.41 28.65
C CYS A 47 -1.92 -20.01 29.94
N ASP A 48 -1.21 -19.50 30.95
CA ASP A 48 -1.82 -19.21 32.25
C ASP A 48 -2.60 -17.90 32.28
N ASN A 49 -2.42 -17.05 31.26
CA ASN A 49 -3.09 -15.76 31.19
C ASN A 49 -4.47 -15.92 30.53
N THR A 50 -5.51 -15.85 31.34
CA THR A 50 -6.91 -15.78 30.89
C THR A 50 -7.58 -14.48 31.31
N ASP A 51 -8.47 -13.98 30.47
CA ASP A 51 -9.29 -12.79 30.70
C ASP A 51 -10.79 -13.14 30.51
N LEU A 52 -11.68 -12.33 31.07
CA LEU A 52 -13.12 -12.49 30.90
C LEU A 52 -13.63 -11.62 29.75
N ALA A 53 -14.02 -12.24 28.65
CA ALA A 53 -14.69 -11.58 27.54
C ALA A 53 -16.20 -11.45 27.78
N LYS A 54 -16.75 -10.24 27.70
CA LYS A 54 -18.20 -10.04 27.61
C LYS A 54 -18.66 -10.39 26.19
N ARG A 55 -19.49 -11.42 26.05
CA ARG A 55 -19.98 -11.93 24.75
C ARG A 55 -21.49 -12.17 24.81
N TRP A 56 -22.18 -11.92 23.70
CA TRP A 56 -23.59 -12.26 23.58
C TRP A 56 -23.77 -13.79 23.53
N SER A 57 -24.73 -14.30 24.31
CA SER A 57 -25.20 -15.68 24.24
C SER A 57 -26.60 -15.71 23.64
N SER A 58 -26.74 -16.31 22.45
CA SER A 58 -28.05 -16.44 21.82
C SER A 58 -28.99 -17.37 22.59
N LYS A 59 -28.45 -18.30 23.38
CA LYS A 59 -29.24 -19.24 24.21
C LYS A 59 -29.89 -18.53 25.38
N GLU A 60 -29.13 -17.68 26.05
CA GLU A 60 -29.57 -16.95 27.24
C GLU A 60 -30.17 -15.57 26.91
N LYS A 61 -29.99 -15.10 25.67
CA LYS A 61 -30.39 -13.76 25.20
C LYS A 61 -29.82 -12.65 26.09
N THR A 62 -28.63 -12.86 26.63
CA THR A 62 -27.93 -11.93 27.52
C THR A 62 -26.43 -11.92 27.18
N HIS A 63 -25.73 -10.94 27.75
CA HIS A 63 -24.27 -10.92 27.72
C HIS A 63 -23.72 -11.78 28.85
N VAL A 64 -22.89 -12.75 28.50
CA VAL A 64 -22.20 -13.65 29.43
C VAL A 64 -20.71 -13.33 29.48
N HIS A 65 -20.09 -13.60 30.62
CA HIS A 65 -18.64 -13.52 30.78
C HIS A 65 -18.03 -14.88 30.48
N ILE A 66 -17.11 -14.92 29.52
CA ILE A 66 -16.48 -16.15 29.05
C ILE A 66 -14.98 -16.03 29.23
N SER A 67 -14.36 -17.05 29.83
CA SER A 67 -12.90 -17.13 29.90
C SER A 67 -12.33 -17.24 28.48
N ARG A 68 -11.45 -16.30 28.12
CA ARG A 68 -10.68 -16.30 26.88
C ARG A 68 -9.19 -16.33 27.20
N PRO A 69 -8.38 -17.05 26.42
CA PRO A 69 -6.93 -16.93 26.47
C PRO A 69 -6.48 -15.52 26.08
N PHE A 70 -5.41 -15.02 26.72
CA PHE A 70 -4.85 -13.69 26.41
C PHE A 70 -4.39 -13.58 24.95
N VAL A 71 -3.86 -14.67 24.36
CA VAL A 71 -3.52 -14.71 22.93
C VAL A 71 -4.69 -14.33 22.02
N ILE A 72 -5.93 -14.67 22.39
CA ILE A 72 -7.13 -14.29 21.63
C ILE A 72 -7.44 -12.81 21.78
N LYS A 73 -7.21 -12.24 22.97
CA LYS A 73 -7.38 -10.82 23.23
C LYS A 73 -6.41 -10.02 22.36
N ASP A 74 -5.13 -10.32 22.47
CA ASP A 74 -4.06 -9.59 21.78
C ASP A 74 -4.18 -9.74 20.27
N TYR A 75 -4.60 -10.92 19.79
CA TYR A 75 -4.95 -11.10 18.38
C TYR A 75 -6.08 -10.16 17.96
N ASN A 76 -7.18 -10.08 18.71
CA ASN A 76 -8.32 -9.24 18.32
C ASN A 76 -8.04 -7.73 18.45
N GLU A 77 -7.19 -7.32 19.40
CA GLU A 77 -6.80 -5.92 19.57
C GLU A 77 -5.86 -5.43 18.47
N ASN A 78 -5.00 -6.32 17.97
CA ASN A 78 -4.05 -6.01 16.91
C ASN A 78 -4.56 -6.38 15.50
N MET A 79 -5.60 -7.21 15.42
CA MET A 79 -6.33 -7.45 14.18
C MET A 79 -7.06 -6.18 13.73
N GLY A 80 -7.12 -5.98 12.42
CA GLY A 80 -7.86 -4.87 11.81
C GLY A 80 -6.99 -3.68 11.37
N GLY A 81 -5.69 -3.66 11.67
CA GLY A 81 -4.79 -2.66 11.09
C GLY A 81 -4.78 -2.69 9.56
N VAL A 82 -4.75 -3.90 8.98
CA VAL A 82 -4.79 -4.11 7.52
C VAL A 82 -6.17 -3.77 6.95
N ASP A 83 -7.25 -4.20 7.60
CA ASP A 83 -8.62 -3.92 7.14
C ASP A 83 -8.95 -2.42 7.19
N LEU A 84 -8.45 -1.73 8.22
CA LEU A 84 -8.58 -0.27 8.33
C LEU A 84 -7.82 0.43 7.20
N LEU A 85 -6.59 -0.02 6.92
CA LEU A 85 -5.81 0.51 5.80
C LEU A 85 -6.52 0.31 4.46
N ASP A 86 -7.05 -0.90 4.22
CA ASP A 86 -7.78 -1.22 2.99
C ASP A 86 -9.07 -0.38 2.86
N MET A 87 -9.80 -0.21 3.96
CA MET A 87 -10.95 0.70 4.02
C MET A 87 -10.54 2.13 3.66
N LEU A 88 -9.48 2.66 4.27
CA LEU A 88 -9.01 4.03 4.03
C LEU A 88 -8.56 4.24 2.58
N ILE A 89 -7.90 3.25 1.98
CA ILE A 89 -7.55 3.25 0.56
C ILE A 89 -8.82 3.24 -0.30
N SER A 90 -9.80 2.39 0.03
CA SER A 90 -11.04 2.26 -0.73
C SER A 90 -11.87 3.54 -0.76
N LEU A 91 -11.79 4.41 0.25
CA LEU A 91 -12.55 5.67 0.30
C LEU A 91 -12.23 6.63 -0.86
N TYR A 92 -10.95 6.71 -1.25
CA TYR A 92 -10.47 7.68 -2.25
C TYR A 92 -9.56 7.05 -3.30
N ARG A 93 -9.74 5.76 -3.58
CA ARG A 93 -8.87 4.96 -4.46
C ARG A 93 -8.67 5.60 -5.83
N ILE A 94 -7.42 5.64 -6.29
CA ILE A 94 -7.07 6.07 -7.64
C ILE A 94 -7.59 5.05 -8.66
N ASN A 95 -8.61 5.43 -9.43
CA ASN A 95 -9.25 4.56 -10.41
C ASN A 95 -8.93 5.01 -11.84
N ILE A 96 -7.66 4.89 -12.24
CA ILE A 96 -7.22 5.18 -13.62
C ILE A 96 -7.21 3.88 -14.42
N ARG A 97 -8.01 3.83 -15.49
CA ARG A 97 -8.04 2.67 -16.40
C ARG A 97 -6.71 2.58 -17.13
N SER A 98 -5.99 1.48 -16.91
CA SER A 98 -4.72 1.17 -17.58
C SER A 98 -4.76 -0.23 -18.16
N VAL A 99 -4.24 -0.39 -19.37
CA VAL A 99 -4.10 -1.71 -20.04
C VAL A 99 -3.01 -2.55 -19.36
N LYS A 100 -2.00 -1.89 -18.80
CA LYS A 100 -0.84 -2.54 -18.19
C LYS A 100 -1.11 -2.86 -16.72
N TYR A 101 -1.01 -4.13 -16.33
CA TYR A 101 -1.36 -4.59 -14.97
C TYR A 101 -0.52 -3.94 -13.86
N TYR A 102 0.77 -3.69 -14.11
CA TYR A 102 1.68 -3.11 -13.12
C TYR A 102 1.29 -1.67 -12.72
N MET A 103 0.55 -0.95 -13.57
CA MET A 103 0.04 0.38 -13.21
C MET A 103 -0.93 0.31 -12.04
N LYS A 104 -1.69 -0.78 -11.90
CA LYS A 104 -2.57 -0.98 -10.73
C LYS A 104 -1.77 -1.09 -9.43
N ILE A 105 -0.61 -1.74 -9.48
CA ILE A 105 0.31 -1.86 -8.34
C ILE A 105 0.86 -0.48 -7.98
N ILE A 106 1.32 0.29 -8.98
CA ILE A 106 1.85 1.64 -8.77
C ILE A 106 0.79 2.55 -8.13
N PHE A 107 -0.44 2.58 -8.65
CA PHE A 107 -1.50 3.40 -8.06
C PHE A 107 -1.86 2.97 -6.64
N HIS A 108 -1.87 1.66 -6.37
CA HIS A 108 -2.07 1.15 -5.03
C HIS A 108 -0.96 1.60 -4.06
N LEU A 109 0.31 1.56 -4.50
CA LEU A 109 1.44 2.06 -3.69
C LEU A 109 1.33 3.56 -3.40
N ILE A 110 0.87 4.37 -4.36
CA ILE A 110 0.61 5.79 -4.14
C ILE A 110 -0.50 5.97 -3.09
N ASP A 111 -1.64 5.28 -3.24
CA ASP A 111 -2.74 5.35 -2.27
C ASP A 111 -2.29 4.92 -0.87
N LEU A 112 -1.53 3.82 -0.79
CA LEU A 112 -0.93 3.31 0.45
C LEU A 112 -0.01 4.34 1.12
N SER A 113 0.88 4.97 0.33
CA SER A 113 1.81 5.99 0.83
C SER A 113 1.07 7.22 1.36
N LEU A 114 0.01 7.66 0.69
CA LEU A 114 -0.82 8.79 1.11
C LEU A 114 -1.56 8.50 2.42
N VAL A 115 -2.13 7.30 2.56
CA VAL A 115 -2.82 6.91 3.81
C VAL A 115 -1.83 6.83 4.97
N ASN A 116 -0.65 6.23 4.75
CA ASN A 116 0.39 6.16 5.77
C ASN A 116 0.89 7.55 6.18
N ALA A 117 1.11 8.45 5.22
CA ALA A 117 1.49 9.83 5.49
C ALA A 117 0.41 10.57 6.30
N TRP A 118 -0.87 10.36 6.01
CA TRP A 118 -1.96 10.94 6.79
C TRP A 118 -2.03 10.38 8.21
N LEU A 119 -1.82 9.08 8.41
CA LEU A 119 -1.76 8.48 9.74
C LEU A 119 -0.60 9.05 10.56
N LEU A 120 0.57 9.24 9.94
CA LEU A 120 1.73 9.88 10.56
C LEU A 120 1.44 11.34 10.93
N TYR A 121 0.82 12.10 10.02
CA TYR A 121 0.37 13.47 10.29
C TYR A 121 -0.59 13.53 11.50
N ARG A 122 -1.58 12.63 11.58
CA ARG A 122 -2.49 12.56 12.73
C ARG A 122 -1.79 12.25 14.03
N ARG A 123 -0.80 11.35 14.00
CA ARG A 123 0.04 11.04 15.17
C ARG A 123 0.80 12.28 15.63
N HIS A 124 1.40 13.02 14.70
CA HIS A 124 2.11 14.25 14.99
C HIS A 124 1.19 15.34 15.57
N CYS A 125 0.00 15.54 14.99
CA CYS A 125 -1.00 16.45 15.55
C CYS A 125 -1.42 16.08 16.98
N SER A 126 -1.57 14.78 17.25
CA SER A 126 -1.90 14.29 18.59
C SER A 126 -0.79 14.54 19.61
N GLN A 127 0.48 14.38 19.20
CA GLN A 127 1.64 14.64 20.05
C GLN A 127 1.77 16.14 20.38
N ASN A 128 1.47 17.01 19.41
CA ASN A 128 1.48 18.46 19.58
C ASN A 128 0.18 19.02 20.17
N GLN A 129 -0.72 18.16 20.67
CA GLN A 129 -1.99 18.54 21.31
C GLN A 129 -2.91 19.42 20.45
N ILE A 130 -2.85 19.28 19.13
CA ILE A 130 -3.74 20.00 18.21
C ILE A 130 -5.17 19.49 18.39
N HIS A 131 -6.14 20.39 18.49
CA HIS A 131 -7.54 20.01 18.63
C HIS A 131 -8.02 19.21 17.41
N LYS A 132 -8.82 18.17 17.65
CA LYS A 132 -9.35 17.28 16.59
C LYS A 132 -10.10 18.02 15.47
N LYS A 133 -10.64 19.21 15.76
CA LYS A 133 -11.35 20.05 14.77
C LYS A 133 -10.40 20.68 13.75
N ASP A 134 -9.15 20.89 14.15
CA ASP A 134 -8.12 21.55 13.33
C ASP A 134 -7.27 20.53 12.57
N VAL A 135 -7.45 19.23 12.86
CA VAL A 135 -6.78 18.14 12.14
C VAL A 135 -7.47 17.90 10.80
N LEU A 136 -6.69 17.92 9.72
CA LEU A 136 -7.21 17.71 8.38
C LEU A 136 -7.84 16.32 8.20
N SER A 137 -9.02 16.30 7.58
CA SER A 137 -9.63 15.06 7.09
C SER A 137 -8.77 14.41 6.00
N LEU A 138 -8.91 13.10 5.78
CA LEU A 138 -8.13 12.37 4.77
C LEU A 138 -8.27 12.99 3.37
N LEU A 139 -9.48 13.40 2.97
CA LEU A 139 -9.72 14.04 1.68
C LEU A 139 -9.01 15.40 1.59
N THR A 140 -9.16 16.25 2.61
CA THR A 140 -8.53 17.57 2.64
C THR A 140 -7.00 17.44 2.61
N PHE A 141 -6.46 16.50 3.37
CA PHE A 141 -5.03 16.19 3.35
C PHE A 141 -4.55 15.77 1.95
N ARG A 142 -5.28 14.87 1.27
CA ARG A 142 -4.94 14.46 -0.10
C ARG A 142 -4.96 15.63 -1.08
N ILE A 143 -5.95 16.52 -0.99
CA ILE A 143 -6.04 17.72 -1.82
C ILE A 143 -4.83 18.64 -1.57
N ASP A 144 -4.44 18.84 -0.32
CA ASP A 144 -3.30 19.70 0.02
C ASP A 144 -1.96 19.11 -0.44
N VAL A 145 -1.80 17.79 -0.35
CA VAL A 145 -0.65 17.10 -0.95
C VAL A 145 -0.62 17.31 -2.46
N ALA A 146 -1.75 17.11 -3.15
CA ALA A 146 -1.83 17.33 -4.60
C ALA A 146 -1.51 18.77 -5.00
N LYS A 147 -2.05 19.77 -4.30
CA LYS A 147 -1.73 21.19 -4.51
C LYS A 147 -0.24 21.47 -4.32
N SER A 148 0.35 20.92 -3.26
CA SER A 148 1.78 21.11 -2.95
C SER A 148 2.66 20.54 -4.07
N LEU A 149 2.32 19.34 -4.58
CA LEU A 149 3.03 18.73 -5.70
C LEU A 149 2.91 19.56 -6.99
N LEU A 150 1.71 20.04 -7.30
CA LEU A 150 1.48 20.90 -8.47
C LEU A 150 2.26 22.22 -8.41
N GLN A 151 2.37 22.82 -7.22
CA GLN A 151 3.15 24.04 -7.01
C GLN A 151 4.66 23.81 -7.05
N SER A 152 5.11 22.62 -6.65
CA SER A 152 6.53 22.24 -6.68
C SER A 152 7.05 21.93 -8.10
N SER A 153 6.16 21.60 -9.03
CA SER A 153 6.53 21.38 -10.43
C SER A 153 6.63 22.72 -11.17
N PRO A 154 7.69 22.97 -11.95
CA PRO A 154 7.69 24.07 -12.91
C PRO A 154 6.51 23.91 -13.89
N PRO A 155 5.92 25.03 -14.38
CA PRO A 155 4.84 24.95 -15.34
C PRO A 155 5.32 24.19 -16.58
N PRO A 156 4.51 23.27 -17.13
CA PRO A 156 4.90 22.55 -18.33
C PRO A 156 5.17 23.56 -19.46
N PRO A 157 6.22 23.37 -20.28
CA PRO A 157 6.46 24.22 -21.41
C PRO A 157 5.21 24.22 -22.31
N PRO A 158 4.89 25.36 -22.96
CA PRO A 158 3.74 25.44 -23.85
C PRO A 158 3.87 24.37 -24.93
N VAL A 159 3.05 23.33 -24.84
CA VAL A 159 2.98 22.31 -25.87
C VAL A 159 2.31 22.96 -27.08
N GLN A 160 3.07 23.24 -28.14
CA GLN A 160 2.49 23.57 -29.44
C GLN A 160 1.73 22.34 -29.95
N ARG A 161 0.45 22.22 -29.57
CA ARG A 161 -0.46 21.24 -30.16
C ARG A 161 -1.05 21.86 -31.42
N GLY A 162 -0.54 21.44 -32.57
CA GLY A 162 -1.04 21.84 -33.87
C GLY A 162 -0.22 21.23 -35.01
N ARG A 163 -0.83 21.16 -36.20
CA ARG A 163 -0.11 20.93 -37.46
C ARG A 163 1.01 21.98 -37.56
N PRO A 164 2.23 21.62 -37.99
CA PRO A 164 3.31 22.59 -38.15
C PRO A 164 2.80 23.79 -38.94
N SER A 165 2.88 24.97 -38.32
CA SER A 165 2.65 26.24 -38.99
C SER A 165 3.64 26.34 -40.16
N LEU A 166 3.13 26.58 -41.37
CA LEU A 166 3.96 26.99 -42.51
C LEU A 166 4.44 28.42 -42.23
N GLN A 167 5.44 28.58 -41.37
CA GLN A 167 6.16 29.83 -41.21
C GLN A 167 7.50 29.75 -41.95
N ASN A 168 7.54 30.53 -43.03
CA ASN A 168 8.67 31.08 -43.77
C ASN A 168 9.75 30.10 -44.27
N ILE A 169 9.50 29.61 -45.49
CA ILE A 169 10.51 29.10 -46.42
C ILE A 169 11.34 30.29 -46.94
N SER A 170 12.15 30.90 -46.09
CA SER A 170 13.21 31.82 -46.56
C SER A 170 14.56 31.60 -45.90
N ASP A 171 14.65 30.88 -44.77
CA ASP A 171 15.92 30.81 -44.01
C ASP A 171 16.55 29.40 -43.97
N ARG A 172 16.22 28.52 -44.91
CA ARG A 172 16.84 27.19 -45.03
C ARG A 172 17.67 27.01 -46.29
N ASN A 173 18.69 27.84 -46.46
CA ASN A 173 19.84 27.51 -47.30
C ASN A 173 21.06 27.32 -46.41
N ASN A 174 21.24 26.08 -45.93
CA ASN A 174 22.50 25.40 -45.60
C ASN A 174 22.36 24.48 -44.37
N THR A 175 21.82 23.27 -44.57
CA THR A 175 22.41 22.07 -43.95
C THR A 175 21.91 20.81 -44.67
N THR A 176 22.87 20.13 -45.28
CA THR A 176 22.95 18.72 -45.71
C THR A 176 21.68 17.87 -45.71
N ILE A 177 21.31 17.43 -46.91
CA ILE A 177 20.33 16.38 -47.20
C ILE A 177 20.96 15.04 -46.80
N ASP A 178 20.51 14.44 -45.69
CA ASP A 178 20.70 13.00 -45.46
C ASP A 178 19.47 12.25 -45.99
N ALA A 179 19.72 11.41 -46.99
CA ALA A 179 18.70 10.66 -47.72
C ALA A 179 17.94 9.69 -46.80
N ARG A 180 16.60 9.77 -46.80
CA ARG A 180 15.74 8.74 -46.22
C ARG A 180 15.84 7.46 -47.06
N ALA A 181 16.13 6.34 -46.40
CA ALA A 181 16.06 5.00 -46.98
C ALA A 181 14.66 4.71 -47.55
N ALA A 182 14.63 4.03 -48.70
CA ALA A 182 13.39 3.66 -49.41
C ALA A 182 12.53 2.67 -48.59
N PRO A 183 11.19 2.66 -48.75
CA PRO A 183 10.32 1.71 -48.05
C PRO A 183 10.56 0.28 -48.56
N VAL A 184 10.76 -0.67 -47.64
CA VAL A 184 10.81 -2.11 -47.96
C VAL A 184 9.40 -2.59 -48.35
N PRO A 185 9.23 -3.41 -49.41
CA PRO A 185 7.91 -3.92 -49.82
C PRO A 185 7.34 -4.87 -48.76
N VAL A 186 6.06 -4.69 -48.43
CA VAL A 186 5.32 -5.58 -47.53
C VAL A 186 4.87 -6.83 -48.31
N PRO A 187 5.03 -8.07 -47.78
CA PRO A 187 4.58 -9.28 -48.46
C PRO A 187 3.04 -9.38 -48.51
N PRO A 188 2.48 -10.04 -49.54
CA PRO A 188 1.04 -10.07 -49.80
C PRO A 188 0.22 -10.87 -48.77
N THR A 189 -1.04 -10.45 -48.63
CA THR A 189 -2.02 -10.74 -47.58
C THR A 189 -2.44 -12.22 -47.41
N SER A 190 -1.94 -13.17 -48.20
CA SER A 190 -2.44 -14.56 -48.19
C SER A 190 -2.00 -15.41 -46.99
N THR A 191 -1.24 -14.89 -46.03
CA THR A 191 -0.73 -15.65 -44.87
C THR A 191 -1.25 -15.19 -43.50
N ARG A 192 -2.24 -14.29 -43.43
CA ARG A 192 -2.82 -13.88 -42.13
C ARG A 192 -4.07 -14.71 -41.78
N ILE A 193 -3.93 -15.65 -40.86
CA ILE A 193 -5.01 -16.48 -40.30
C ILE A 193 -5.34 -15.94 -38.90
N ASP A 194 -5.92 -14.74 -38.80
CA ASP A 194 -6.48 -14.25 -37.54
C ASP A 194 -7.74 -13.44 -37.86
N LYS A 195 -8.82 -14.15 -38.18
CA LYS A 195 -10.17 -13.62 -37.96
C LYS A 195 -10.61 -14.14 -36.61
N ASP A 196 -11.00 -13.23 -35.74
CA ASP A 196 -12.15 -13.32 -34.82
C ASP A 196 -11.87 -12.52 -33.55
N HIS A 197 -12.40 -11.29 -33.49
CA HIS A 197 -13.18 -10.83 -32.34
C HIS A 197 -14.00 -9.61 -32.74
N GLU A 198 -15.31 -9.82 -32.73
CA GLU A 198 -16.39 -8.89 -33.01
C GLU A 198 -16.30 -7.66 -32.09
N ALA A 199 -15.94 -6.51 -32.66
CA ALA A 199 -15.96 -5.23 -31.98
C ALA A 199 -17.39 -4.66 -32.01
N ARG A 200 -18.02 -4.53 -30.84
CA ARG A 200 -19.20 -3.66 -30.68
C ARG A 200 -18.73 -2.21 -30.72
N GLU A 201 -19.11 -1.49 -31.78
CA GLU A 201 -18.91 -0.05 -31.92
C GLU A 201 -19.60 0.72 -30.79
N ILE A 202 -18.85 1.57 -30.08
CA ILE A 202 -19.39 2.69 -29.30
C ILE A 202 -18.52 3.93 -29.58
N ASP A 203 -19.22 5.00 -29.90
CA ASP A 203 -18.85 6.35 -30.36
C ASP A 203 -17.42 6.88 -30.04
N PRO A 204 -16.63 7.36 -31.03
CA PRO A 204 -15.25 7.84 -30.84
C PRO A 204 -15.08 9.23 -30.19
N TYR A 205 -16.14 9.86 -29.68
CA TYR A 205 -16.07 11.28 -29.24
C TYR A 205 -15.87 11.52 -27.73
N LEU A 206 -15.69 10.48 -26.90
CA LEU A 206 -15.52 10.65 -25.44
C LEU A 206 -14.17 10.23 -24.86
N LEU A 207 -13.11 10.09 -25.66
CA LEU A 207 -11.80 9.80 -25.08
C LEU A 207 -10.65 10.40 -25.88
N ASN A 208 -10.32 11.66 -25.60
CA ASN A 208 -9.03 12.23 -25.96
C ASN A 208 -8.46 13.05 -24.80
N TYR A 209 -7.83 12.36 -23.86
CA TYR A 209 -6.65 12.89 -23.16
C TYR A 209 -5.53 11.84 -23.18
N SER A 210 -4.76 11.94 -24.27
CA SER A 210 -3.34 11.61 -24.45
C SER A 210 -2.62 10.88 -23.31
N LEU A 211 -2.47 9.56 -23.46
CA LEU A 211 -1.42 8.74 -22.83
C LEU A 211 -0.18 8.64 -23.75
N SER A 212 0.31 9.76 -24.25
CA SER A 212 1.57 9.80 -25.01
C SER A 212 2.49 10.83 -24.37
N ASN A 213 3.22 10.39 -23.34
CA ASN A 213 4.57 10.87 -22.97
C ASN A 213 5.07 10.27 -21.64
N LEU A 214 4.69 9.03 -21.27
CA LEU A 214 5.38 8.33 -20.19
C LEU A 214 6.50 7.47 -20.80
N SER A 215 7.51 8.15 -21.32
CA SER A 215 8.84 7.56 -21.50
C SER A 215 9.34 7.18 -20.11
N ALA A 216 9.85 5.95 -19.99
CA ALA A 216 10.31 5.36 -18.76
C ALA A 216 11.31 6.29 -18.05
N ASP A 217 10.85 6.99 -17.03
CA ASP A 217 11.69 7.90 -16.27
C ASP A 217 11.97 7.27 -14.90
N LYS A 218 13.26 7.13 -14.57
CA LYS A 218 13.77 6.56 -13.32
C LYS A 218 13.52 7.49 -12.11
N SER A 219 12.63 8.47 -12.26
CA SER A 219 12.28 9.53 -11.33
C SER A 219 11.14 9.19 -10.37
N LEU A 220 10.34 8.16 -10.66
CA LEU A 220 9.24 7.73 -9.76
C LEU A 220 9.71 7.29 -8.37
N LEU A 221 10.94 6.77 -8.24
CA LEU A 221 11.56 6.47 -6.93
C LEU A 221 11.98 7.75 -6.17
N GLY A 222 12.30 8.84 -6.89
CA GLY A 222 12.63 10.13 -6.30
C GLY A 222 11.39 10.90 -5.81
N GLU A 223 10.25 10.74 -6.50
CA GLU A 223 9.00 11.42 -6.13
C GLU A 223 8.35 10.85 -4.85
N VAL A 224 8.45 9.53 -4.62
CA VAL A 224 8.06 8.95 -3.31
C VAL A 224 8.93 9.50 -2.18
N GLY A 225 10.20 9.80 -2.45
CA GLY A 225 11.12 10.48 -1.53
C GLY A 225 10.76 11.95 -1.30
N GLN A 226 10.19 12.65 -2.28
CA GLN A 226 9.69 14.02 -2.11
C GLN A 226 8.45 14.08 -1.21
N ILE A 227 7.57 13.08 -1.25
CA ILE A 227 6.43 12.99 -0.32
C ILE A 227 6.91 12.92 1.15
N PHE A 228 7.98 12.17 1.41
CA PHE A 228 8.63 12.14 2.74
C PHE A 228 9.32 13.47 3.09
N ARG A 229 9.99 14.12 2.14
CA ARG A 229 10.70 15.40 2.35
C ARG A 229 9.74 16.58 2.59
N VAL A 230 8.58 16.60 1.93
CA VAL A 230 7.52 17.60 2.15
C VAL A 230 6.89 17.47 3.55
N CYS A 231 6.76 16.25 4.08
CA CYS A 231 6.34 16.07 5.48
C CYS A 231 7.39 16.56 6.49
N SER A 232 8.69 16.37 6.21
CA SER A 232 9.77 16.83 7.09
C SER A 232 9.88 18.37 7.13
N MET A 233 9.62 19.07 6.03
CA MET A 233 9.72 20.55 5.99
C MET A 233 8.66 21.29 6.82
N LYS A 234 7.49 20.67 7.11
CA LYS A 234 6.49 21.27 8.01
C LYS A 234 6.78 21.07 9.50
N THR A 235 7.79 20.28 9.86
CA THR A 235 8.15 19.97 11.25
C THR A 235 9.26 20.84 11.85
N ASN A 236 9.76 21.83 11.09
CA ASN A 236 10.90 22.67 11.51
C ASN A 236 10.47 24.00 12.16
N LEU A 237 9.70 23.92 13.25
CA LEU A 237 9.64 25.00 14.23
C LEU A 237 9.77 24.40 15.65
N ASN A 238 10.94 24.66 16.24
CA ASN A 238 11.38 24.44 17.62
C ASN A 238 11.65 23.00 18.08
N ASN A 239 12.91 22.59 17.90
CA ASN A 239 13.57 21.59 18.74
C ASN A 239 14.41 22.31 19.81
N ASN A 240 14.32 21.85 21.06
CA ASN A 240 15.42 21.91 22.01
C ASN A 240 15.57 20.52 22.66
N ASP A 241 16.64 19.85 22.24
CA ASP A 241 17.54 18.96 22.96
C ASP A 241 16.99 17.95 23.98
N LEU A 242 16.72 16.72 23.50
CA LEU A 242 16.79 15.44 24.23
C LEU A 242 16.62 14.18 23.34
N ASN A 243 16.53 14.32 22.00
CA ASN A 243 16.10 13.24 21.10
C ASN A 243 17.18 12.58 20.23
N GLN A 244 18.45 13.00 20.34
CA GLN A 244 19.52 12.50 19.45
C GLN A 244 19.74 10.97 19.57
N ASP A 245 19.56 10.40 20.77
CA ASP A 245 19.79 8.96 21.02
C ASP A 245 18.65 8.04 20.55
N LYS A 246 17.43 8.58 20.40
CA LYS A 246 16.28 7.81 19.88
C LYS A 246 16.27 7.81 18.35
N GLU A 247 16.60 8.93 17.75
CA GLU A 247 16.67 9.07 16.29
C GLU A 247 17.78 8.18 15.69
N THR A 248 18.90 8.01 16.39
CA THR A 248 20.00 7.12 15.98
C THR A 248 19.57 5.64 16.00
N ARG A 249 18.80 5.22 17.01
CA ARG A 249 18.24 3.85 17.09
C ARG A 249 17.13 3.59 16.07
N GLU A 250 16.32 4.61 15.76
CA GLU A 250 15.25 4.50 14.75
C GLU A 250 15.81 4.43 13.32
N GLN A 251 16.91 5.15 13.03
CA GLN A 251 17.64 5.04 11.76
C GLN A 251 18.30 3.67 11.58
N GLU A 252 18.79 3.05 12.65
CA GLU A 252 19.39 1.71 12.64
C GLU A 252 18.35 0.62 12.36
N ILE A 253 17.13 0.72 12.92
CA ILE A 253 16.02 -0.20 12.64
C ILE A 253 15.51 -0.05 11.19
N ALA A 254 15.45 1.17 10.67
CA ALA A 254 15.06 1.43 9.27
C ALA A 254 16.10 0.91 8.27
N TRP A 255 17.39 0.96 8.62
CA TRP A 255 18.48 0.40 7.81
C TRP A 255 18.45 -1.14 7.80
N GLU A 256 18.28 -1.78 8.96
CA GLU A 256 18.23 -3.25 9.06
C GLU A 256 16.98 -3.86 8.40
N THR A 257 15.83 -3.18 8.45
CA THR A 257 14.62 -3.59 7.71
C THR A 257 14.78 -3.48 6.19
N THR A 258 15.52 -2.48 5.72
CA THR A 258 15.84 -2.33 4.28
C THR A 258 16.84 -3.39 3.80
N LYS A 259 17.79 -3.76 4.65
CA LYS A 259 18.79 -4.81 4.38
C LYS A 259 18.15 -6.21 4.31
N ALA A 260 17.18 -6.50 5.17
CA ALA A 260 16.41 -7.74 5.14
C ALA A 260 15.59 -7.89 3.84
N PHE A 261 15.07 -6.78 3.31
CA PHE A 261 14.33 -6.76 2.04
C PHE A 261 15.26 -7.01 0.83
N ALA A 262 16.49 -6.49 0.86
CA ALA A 262 17.48 -6.71 -0.20
C ALA A 262 18.03 -8.14 -0.24
N ILE A 263 18.25 -8.78 0.92
CA ILE A 263 18.70 -10.18 1.00
C ILE A 263 17.62 -11.15 0.50
N GLY A 264 16.34 -10.87 0.79
CA GLY A 264 15.21 -11.66 0.27
C GLY A 264 15.08 -11.65 -1.26
N HIS A 265 15.52 -10.57 -1.92
CA HIS A 265 15.54 -10.50 -3.39
C HIS A 265 16.67 -11.34 -4.00
N HIS A 266 17.80 -11.48 -3.31
CA HIS A 266 18.96 -12.24 -3.78
C HIS A 266 18.78 -13.76 -3.65
N VAL A 267 18.01 -14.22 -2.66
CA VAL A 267 17.67 -15.66 -2.48
C VAL A 267 16.64 -16.13 -3.53
N ASN A 268 15.74 -15.25 -4.00
CA ASN A 268 14.79 -15.58 -5.06
C ASN A 268 15.44 -15.68 -6.46
N GLU A 269 16.56 -14.99 -6.71
CA GLU A 269 17.29 -15.10 -7.98
C GLU A 269 18.17 -16.37 -8.07
N LEU A 270 18.52 -17.00 -6.93
CA LEU A 270 19.28 -18.25 -6.92
C LEU A 270 18.41 -19.51 -7.04
N ASN A 271 17.08 -19.40 -6.90
CA ASN A 271 16.13 -20.52 -7.05
C ASN A 271 15.44 -20.57 -8.43
N GLN A 272 15.89 -19.78 -9.40
CA GLN A 272 15.42 -19.81 -10.80
C GLN A 272 16.52 -20.18 -11.81
N LYS A 273 17.56 -20.90 -11.39
CA LYS A 273 18.48 -21.60 -12.29
C LYS A 273 18.54 -23.09 -12.00
#